data_AF-A0A4R9Q0S0-F1
#
_entry.id   AF-A0A4R9Q0S0-F1
#
_cell.length_a   1.000
_cell.length_b   1.000
_cell.length_c   1.000
_cell.angle_alpha   90.00
_cell.angle_beta   90.00
_cell.angle_gamma   90.00
#
_symmetry.space_group_name_H-M   'P 1'
#
loop_
_entity.id
_entity.type
_entity.pdbx_description
1 polymer ?
#
loop_
_entity_poly.entity_id
_entity_poly.type
_entity_poly.pdbx_seq_one_letter_code
_entity_poly.pdbx_strand_id
1 'polypeptide(L)'
;MADGKLHRAAAISGNIYGVLKKCPGLRPSESGKAMMAVSILLYHGLDRHLAPNPAKFERAIRVFEGAYRKAALSKLDCQAEKAKDRDSYL
;
A
#
# COMPACT_ATOMS: atom_id res chain seq x y z
N MET A 1 -5.19 -18.30 8.95
CA MET A 1 -4.60 -17.02 9.41
C MET A 1 -5.19 -15.84 8.62
N ALA A 2 -6.19 -15.15 9.17
CA ALA A 2 -6.84 -14.01 8.50
C ALA A 2 -5.96 -12.73 8.43
N ASP A 3 -4.84 -12.68 9.16
CA ASP A 3 -3.95 -11.50 9.21
C ASP A 3 -3.09 -11.34 7.95
N GLY A 4 -2.73 -12.45 7.29
CA GLY A 4 -1.87 -12.42 6.11
C GLY A 4 -2.45 -11.66 4.91
N LYS A 5 -3.77 -11.74 4.68
CA LYS A 5 -4.43 -11.04 3.56
C LYS A 5 -4.44 -9.52 3.74
N LEU A 6 -4.79 -9.04 4.94
CA LEU A 6 -4.81 -7.61 5.24
C LEU A 6 -3.40 -7.02 5.20
N HIS A 7 -2.41 -7.70 5.78
CA HIS A 7 -1.01 -7.26 5.75
C HIS A 7 -0.47 -7.22 4.31
N ARG A 8 -0.78 -8.22 3.49
CA ARG A 8 -0.39 -8.22 2.07
C ARG A 8 -1.03 -7.05 1.33
N ALA A 9 -2.31 -6.79 1.55
CA ALA A 9 -3.00 -5.67 0.93
C ALA A 9 -2.39 -4.32 1.37
N ALA A 10 -2.10 -4.17 2.66
CA ALA A 10 -1.43 -2.99 3.21
C ALA A 10 -0.03 -2.78 2.61
N ALA A 11 0.76 -3.86 2.46
CA ALA A 11 2.08 -3.80 1.85
C ALA A 11 2.03 -3.35 0.39
N ILE A 12 1.15 -3.94 -0.42
CA ILE A 12 0.97 -3.55 -1.83
C ILE A 12 0.51 -2.09 -1.91
N SER A 13 -0.47 -1.69 -1.10
CA SER A 13 -0.93 -0.30 -1.02
C SER A 13 0.23 0.66 -0.71
N GLY A 14 1.03 0.33 0.31
CA GLY A 14 2.19 1.13 0.70
C GLY A 14 3.24 1.22 -0.42
N ASN A 15 3.56 0.09 -1.06
CA ASN A 15 4.45 0.06 -2.22
C ASN A 15 3.95 1.00 -3.32
N ILE A 16 2.67 0.94 -3.69
CA ILE A 16 2.09 1.80 -4.74
C ILE A 16 2.26 3.28 -4.39
N TYR A 17 1.87 3.70 -3.18
CA TYR A 17 2.06 5.09 -2.76
C TYR A 17 3.52 5.51 -2.76
N GLY A 18 4.43 4.63 -2.31
CA GLY A 18 5.86 4.94 -2.25
C GLY A 18 6.48 5.05 -3.64
N VAL A 19 6.11 4.15 -4.56
CA VAL A 19 6.54 4.19 -5.97
C VAL A 19 6.00 5.44 -6.64
N LEU A 20 4.71 5.78 -6.49
CA LEU A 20 4.14 7.00 -7.07
C LEU A 20 4.76 8.28 -6.49
N LYS A 21 5.15 8.27 -5.21
CA LYS A 21 5.86 9.40 -4.59
C LYS A 21 7.23 9.62 -5.23
N LYS A 22 7.95 8.54 -5.53
CA LYS A 22 9.28 8.57 -6.15
C LYS A 22 9.22 8.82 -7.66
N CYS A 23 8.22 8.24 -8.32
CA CYS A 23 8.04 8.19 -9.78
C CYS A 23 6.71 8.82 -10.16
N PRO A 24 6.57 10.16 -10.10
CA PRO A 24 5.30 10.85 -10.29
C PRO A 24 4.71 10.73 -11.71
N GLY A 25 5.52 10.31 -12.70
CA GLY A 25 5.07 10.05 -14.06
C GLY A 25 4.32 8.72 -14.24
N LEU A 26 4.41 7.81 -13.27
CA LEU A 26 3.65 6.55 -13.31
C LEU A 26 2.18 6.81 -13.00
N ARG A 27 1.30 6.07 -13.67
CA ARG A 27 -0.15 6.17 -13.47
C ARG A 27 -0.67 4.84 -12.93
N PRO A 28 -1.42 4.85 -11.82
CA PRO A 28 -2.03 3.63 -11.32
C PRO A 28 -3.13 3.14 -12.26
N SER A 29 -3.21 1.83 -12.46
CA SER A 29 -4.34 1.15 -13.11
C SER A 29 -5.57 1.17 -12.19
N GLU A 30 -6.72 0.69 -12.66
CA GLU A 30 -7.91 0.52 -11.80
C GLU A 30 -7.63 -0.41 -10.61
N SER A 31 -6.91 -1.51 -10.84
CA SER A 31 -6.45 -2.41 -9.77
C SER A 31 -5.53 -1.69 -8.78
N GLY A 32 -4.61 -0.85 -9.28
CA GLY A 32 -3.73 -0.04 -8.43
C GLY A 32 -4.50 0.95 -7.56
N LYS A 33 -5.47 1.65 -8.14
CA LYS A 33 -6.36 2.58 -7.40
C LYS A 33 -7.17 1.84 -6.32
N ALA A 34 -7.71 0.66 -6.62
CA ALA A 34 -8.42 -0.17 -5.66
C ALA A 34 -7.50 -0.56 -4.48
N MET A 35 -6.25 -0.92 -4.75
CA MET A 35 -5.28 -1.22 -3.70
C MET A 35 -4.88 0.02 -2.89
N MET A 36 -4.81 1.20 -3.50
CA MET A 36 -4.55 2.45 -2.78
C MET A 36 -5.66 2.77 -1.75
N ALA A 37 -6.92 2.43 -2.05
CA ALA A 37 -8.04 2.62 -1.12
C ALA A 37 -7.91 1.83 0.19
N VAL A 38 -7.10 0.76 0.22
CA VAL A 38 -6.83 -0.03 1.44
C VAL A 38 -6.26 0.85 2.55
N SER A 39 -5.36 1.79 2.23
CA SER A 39 -4.83 2.73 3.23
C SER A 39 -5.94 3.54 3.91
N ILE A 40 -6.90 4.05 3.14
CA ILE A 40 -8.05 4.81 3.64
C ILE A 40 -8.88 3.93 4.58
N LEU A 41 -9.19 2.70 4.17
CA LEU A 41 -9.95 1.75 4.98
C LEU A 41 -9.24 1.41 6.29
N LEU A 42 -7.91 1.30 6.28
CA LEU A 42 -7.12 1.04 7.48
C LEU A 42 -7.20 2.21 8.47
N TYR A 43 -6.89 3.43 8.01
CA TYR A 43 -6.87 4.61 8.89
C TYR A 43 -8.29 5.01 9.33
N HIS A 44 -9.25 5.11 8.40
CA HIS A 44 -10.64 5.44 8.75
C HIS A 44 -11.29 4.34 9.59
N GLY A 45 -10.99 3.07 9.31
CA GLY A 45 -11.53 1.95 10.07
C GLY A 45 -11.09 2.00 11.53
N LEU A 46 -9.83 2.38 11.78
CA LEU A 46 -9.31 2.56 13.12
C LEU A 46 -9.89 3.81 13.80
N ASP A 47 -9.83 4.96 13.14
CA ASP A 47 -10.29 6.26 13.65
C ASP A 47 -11.78 6.26 14.04
N ARG A 48 -12.61 5.69 13.18
CA ARG A 48 -14.07 5.62 13.39
C ARG A 48 -14.52 4.43 14.25
N HIS A 49 -13.57 3.70 14.84
CA HIS A 49 -13.85 2.52 15.65
C HIS A 49 -14.68 1.45 14.90
N LEU A 50 -14.52 1.39 13.58
CA LEU A 50 -15.18 0.42 12.70
C LEU A 50 -14.39 -0.89 12.57
N ALA A 51 -13.12 -0.89 12.99
CA ALA A 51 -12.26 -2.06 13.00
C ALA A 51 -12.71 -3.07 14.08
N PRO A 52 -13.20 -4.27 13.71
CA PRO A 52 -13.59 -5.29 14.69
C PRO A 52 -12.41 -5.78 15.54
N ASN A 53 -11.18 -5.54 15.07
CA ASN A 53 -9.94 -5.80 15.79
C ASN A 53 -8.95 -4.65 15.55
N PRO A 54 -8.91 -3.63 16.42
CA PRO A 54 -8.04 -2.46 16.26
C PRO A 54 -6.55 -2.82 16.16
N ALA A 55 -6.07 -3.73 17.01
CA ALA A 55 -4.66 -4.15 17.02
C ALA A 55 -4.22 -4.77 15.68
N LYS A 56 -5.13 -5.46 14.98
CA LYS A 56 -4.86 -5.99 13.64
C LYS A 56 -4.71 -4.88 12.60
N PHE A 57 -5.54 -3.84 12.68
CA PHE A 57 -5.47 -2.68 11.79
C PHE A 57 -4.21 -1.85 12.05
N GLU A 58 -3.84 -1.63 13.31
CA GLU A 58 -2.57 -0.98 13.68
C GLU A 58 -1.36 -1.72 13.11
N ARG A 59 -1.32 -3.06 13.21
CA ARG A 59 -0.25 -3.86 12.60
C ARG A 59 -0.22 -3.71 11.08
N ALA A 60 -1.38 -3.73 10.43
CA ALA A 60 -1.46 -3.52 8.98
C ALA A 60 -1.01 -2.10 8.56
N ILE A 61 -1.34 -1.08 9.35
CA ILE A 61 -0.87 0.30 9.15
C ILE A 61 0.66 0.36 9.20
N ARG A 62 1.30 -0.28 10.20
CA ARG A 62 2.76 -0.35 10.27
C ARG A 62 3.38 -1.05 9.06
N VAL A 63 2.73 -2.10 8.54
CA VAL A 63 3.17 -2.78 7.31
C VAL A 63 3.07 -1.83 6.11
N PHE A 64 1.96 -1.10 5.99
CA PHE A 64 1.77 -0.07 4.96
C PHE A 64 2.87 0.99 5.02
N GLU A 65 3.13 1.57 6.19
CA GLU A 65 4.14 2.62 6.40
C GLU A 65 5.55 2.13 6.05
N GLY A 66 5.88 0.90 6.47
CA GLY A 66 7.16 0.27 6.16
C GLY A 66 7.36 0.06 4.67
N ALA A 67 6.33 -0.45 3.98
CA ALA A 67 6.34 -0.66 2.53
C ALA A 67 6.46 0.68 1.77
N TYR A 68 5.66 1.68 2.16
CA TYR A 68 5.73 3.04 1.61
C TYR A 68 7.13 3.62 1.71
N ARG A 69 7.72 3.62 2.92
CA ARG A 69 9.04 4.18 3.15
C ARG A 69 10.10 3.46 2.32
N LYS A 70 10.04 2.14 2.24
CA LYS A 70 10.98 1.32 1.46
C LYS A 70 10.90 1.64 -0.03
N ALA A 71 9.68 1.74 -0.59
CA ALA A 71 9.48 2.05 -1.99
C ALA A 71 9.88 3.48 -2.35
N ALA A 72 9.48 4.46 -1.52
CA ALA A 72 9.78 5.87 -1.72
C ALA A 72 11.29 6.17 -1.69
N LEU A 73 12.05 5.45 -0.85
CA LEU A 73 13.50 5.61 -0.70
C LEU A 73 14.32 4.61 -1.52
N SER A 74 13.68 3.76 -2.32
CA SER A 74 14.38 2.75 -3.11
C SER A 74 15.32 3.39 -4.14
N LYS A 75 16.47 2.78 -4.39
CA LYS A 75 17.44 3.23 -5.42
C LYS A 75 17.18 2.66 -6.82
N LEU A 76 16.20 1.77 -6.99
CA LEU A 76 15.88 1.21 -8.31
C LEU A 76 15.34 2.30 -9.26
N ASP A 77 15.36 2.09 -10.57
CA ASP A 77 14.66 3.01 -11.47
C ASP A 77 13.13 2.79 -11.43
N CYS A 78 12.38 3.70 -12.06
CA CYS A 78 10.92 3.65 -12.06
C CYS A 78 10.34 2.44 -12.80
N GLN A 79 11.06 1.90 -13.79
CA GLN A 79 10.60 0.76 -14.57
C GLN A 79 10.76 -0.54 -13.76
N ALA A 80 11.87 -0.67 -13.03
CA ALA A 80 12.12 -1.75 -12.10
C ALA A 80 11.15 -1.73 -10.90
N GLU A 81 10.78 -0.54 -10.40
CA GLU A 81 9.72 -0.42 -9.39
C GLU A 81 8.34 -0.81 -9.94
N LYS A 82 7.96 -0.32 -11.13
CA LYS A 82 6.71 -0.70 -11.81
C LYS A 82 6.60 -2.21 -11.99
N ALA A 83 7.70 -2.89 -12.35
CA ALA A 83 7.72 -4.32 -12.62
C ALA A 83 7.36 -5.20 -11.40
N LYS A 84 7.58 -4.71 -10.17
CA LYS A 84 7.26 -5.47 -8.94
C LYS A 84 5.76 -5.69 -8.75
N ASP A 85 4.95 -4.74 -9.21
CA ASP A 85 3.49 -4.75 -9.10
C ASP A 85 2.88 -4.31 -10.44
N ARG A 86 3.28 -4.96 -11.53
CA ARG A 86 2.99 -4.53 -12.91
C ARG A 86 1.51 -4.23 -13.17
N ASP A 87 0.63 -5.07 -12.64
CA ASP A 87 -0.83 -4.93 -12.83
C ASP A 87 -1.43 -3.72 -12.11
N SER A 88 -0.68 -3.10 -11.19
CA SER A 88 -1.10 -1.91 -10.44
C SER A 88 -0.86 -0.60 -11.22
N TYR A 89 -0.21 -0.65 -12.38
CA TYR A 89 0.15 0.53 -13.16
C TYR A 89 -0.21 0.38 -14.63
N LEU A 90 -0.45 1.51 -15.30
CA LEU A 90 -0.58 1.62 -16.77
C LEU A 90 0.81 1.59 -17.40
#